data_AF-A0A0P0LD66-F1
#
_entry.id   AF-A0A0P0LD66-F1
#
_cell.length_a   1.000
_cell.length_b   1.000
_cell.length_c   1.000
_cell.angle_alpha   90.00
_cell.angle_beta   90.00
_cell.angle_gamma   90.00
#
_symmetry.space_group_name_H-M   'P 1'
#
loop_
_entity.id
_entity.type
_entity.pdbx_description
1 polymer ?
#
loop_
_entity_poly.entity_id
_entity_poly.type
_entity_poly.pdbx_seq_one_letter_code
_entity_poly.pdbx_strand_id
1 'polypeptide(L)'
;MLSKLKLNQLYFKDTSFVNLMTKRIFNVLLVANPYDAFMLEDDGRIDEKIFNEYMNLSLRYPPRFTQVSTEEAAWKQLENTTFDLVICMPGSDNSDTFEIARSIKEQYPHIPLVVLTPFSHGITARMEHEDLSIFEYVFCWLGNTDLLVSIIKLIEDKMNLEHDIKEVGVQMILLVEDSIRFYSSVLPNLYKFVLKQSQEFATEALNAHQRTLRMRGRPKIVLARTYEEAMDLYNKYQNNVLGVITDARYPRGGVVDPMAGIKLLAEVRSRDPFVPLILQSAEVDNKVYASRYGASFVDKNSKKMNIDLREIVSDDFGFGDFIFRNPDTLEEVARVHNLKELQNVIFAIPKESLLYHISRNHVSRWLYSRAMFPPAEFLKQITWESLQDIDAHRRIIFEAIVKYRKMKNQGVVAVFQRDRFDRYSNFARIGEGSLGEKDVVWLL
;
A
#
# COMPACT_ATOMS: atom_id res chain seq x y z
N MET A 1 -25.78 28.55 -0.05
CA MET A 1 -25.35 28.84 -1.44
C MET A 1 -24.09 28.06 -1.84
N LEU A 2 -23.05 27.98 -0.99
CA LEU A 2 -21.82 27.19 -1.24
C LEU A 2 -22.06 25.70 -1.56
N SER A 3 -23.00 25.04 -0.89
CA SER A 3 -23.33 23.62 -1.16
C SER A 3 -23.90 23.40 -2.56
N LYS A 4 -24.86 24.22 -3.01
CA LYS A 4 -25.43 24.17 -4.36
C LYS A 4 -24.38 24.48 -5.45
N LEU A 5 -23.47 25.43 -5.18
CA LEU A 5 -22.37 25.77 -6.11
C LEU A 5 -21.36 24.62 -6.27
N LYS A 6 -20.93 23.97 -5.17
CA LYS A 6 -20.03 22.79 -5.24
C LYS A 6 -20.71 21.56 -5.88
N LEU A 7 -22.01 21.35 -5.63
CA LEU A 7 -22.79 20.22 -6.19
C LEU A 7 -23.01 20.31 -7.71
N ASN A 8 -23.18 21.53 -8.24
CA ASN A 8 -23.35 21.78 -9.68
C ASN A 8 -22.06 21.59 -10.49
N GLN A 9 -20.90 21.57 -9.83
CA GLN A 9 -19.59 21.28 -10.44
C GLN A 9 -19.14 19.82 -10.26
N LEU A 10 -19.96 18.98 -9.61
CA LEU A 10 -19.62 17.57 -9.39
C LEU A 10 -19.75 16.77 -10.69
N TYR A 11 -18.67 16.74 -11.47
CA TYR A 11 -18.49 15.87 -12.62
C TYR A 11 -17.33 14.94 -12.31
N PHE A 12 -17.64 13.66 -12.10
CA PHE A 12 -16.60 12.66 -11.93
C PHE A 12 -16.17 12.14 -13.30
N LYS A 13 -14.86 12.08 -13.50
CA LYS A 13 -14.25 11.36 -14.62
C LYS A 13 -13.96 9.93 -14.15
N ASP A 14 -14.21 8.96 -15.03
CA ASP A 14 -13.87 7.58 -14.70
C ASP A 14 -12.36 7.43 -14.48
N THR A 15 -12.00 6.63 -13.48
CA THR A 15 -10.61 6.37 -13.11
C THR A 15 -10.02 5.32 -14.04
N SER A 16 -9.04 5.70 -14.86
CA SER A 16 -8.32 4.76 -15.72
C SER A 16 -7.31 3.93 -14.91
N PHE A 17 -7.80 2.88 -14.25
CA PHE A 17 -6.93 1.90 -13.58
C PHE A 17 -6.01 1.14 -14.55
N VAL A 18 -6.32 1.16 -15.85
CA VAL A 18 -5.51 0.56 -16.92
C VAL A 18 -4.12 1.21 -16.97
N ASN A 19 -4.06 2.52 -16.71
CA ASN A 19 -2.82 3.29 -16.76
C ASN A 19 -1.98 3.15 -15.48
N LEU A 20 -2.45 2.44 -14.44
CA LEU A 20 -1.70 2.28 -13.20
C LEU A 20 -0.81 1.04 -13.22
N MET A 21 0.25 1.08 -12.41
CA MET A 21 1.19 -0.04 -12.24
C MET A 21 1.71 -0.55 -13.59
N THR A 22 2.14 0.38 -14.46
CA THR A 22 2.63 0.09 -15.83
C THR A 22 4.00 -0.55 -15.83
N LYS A 23 4.82 -0.29 -14.80
CA LYS A 23 6.09 -0.97 -14.58
C LYS A 23 5.90 -2.17 -13.67
N ARG A 24 6.42 -3.32 -14.09
CA ARG A 24 6.29 -4.60 -13.39
C ARG A 24 7.61 -5.35 -13.45
N ILE A 25 7.84 -6.18 -12.45
CA ILE A 25 8.98 -7.09 -12.42
C ILE A 25 8.49 -8.45 -12.91
N PHE A 26 8.99 -8.90 -14.04
CA PHE A 26 8.67 -10.18 -14.67
C PHE A 26 9.82 -11.17 -14.58
N ASN A 27 11.07 -10.71 -14.72
CA ASN A 27 12.24 -11.57 -14.63
C ASN A 27 13.18 -11.05 -13.55
N VAL A 28 13.53 -11.93 -12.61
CA VAL A 28 14.45 -11.65 -11.50
C VAL A 28 15.71 -12.48 -11.70
N LEU A 29 16.87 -11.82 -11.78
CA LEU A 29 18.16 -12.49 -11.75
C LEU A 29 18.58 -12.65 -10.29
N LEU A 30 18.70 -13.89 -9.83
CA LEU A 30 19.17 -14.23 -8.50
C LEU A 30 20.65 -14.63 -8.58
N VAL A 31 21.53 -13.75 -8.12
CA VAL A 31 22.97 -14.01 -8.04
C VAL A 31 23.26 -14.58 -6.66
N ALA A 32 23.45 -15.88 -6.56
CA ALA A 32 23.64 -16.60 -5.31
C ALA A 32 24.63 -17.76 -5.50
N ASN A 33 25.44 -18.04 -4.49
CA ASN A 33 26.24 -19.27 -4.53
C ASN A 33 25.32 -20.51 -4.40
N PRO A 34 25.80 -21.71 -4.75
CA PRO A 34 24.98 -22.92 -4.70
C PRO A 34 24.40 -23.24 -3.31
N TYR A 35 25.08 -22.86 -2.23
CA TYR A 35 24.60 -23.10 -0.86
C TYR A 35 23.42 -22.19 -0.51
N ASP A 36 23.53 -20.90 -0.78
CA ASP A 36 22.47 -19.92 -0.52
C ASP A 36 21.26 -20.15 -1.43
N ALA A 37 21.50 -20.50 -2.69
CA ALA A 37 20.45 -20.94 -3.61
C ALA A 37 19.71 -22.18 -3.07
N PHE A 38 20.45 -23.17 -2.58
CA PHE A 38 19.87 -24.36 -1.95
C PHE A 38 19.09 -24.02 -0.69
N MET A 39 19.58 -23.12 0.17
CA MET A 39 18.84 -22.66 1.37
C MET A 39 17.49 -22.05 1.01
N LEU A 40 17.42 -21.24 -0.05
CA LEU A 40 16.14 -20.71 -0.53
C LEU A 40 15.20 -21.81 -1.06
N GLU A 41 15.74 -22.84 -1.72
CA GLU A 41 14.96 -23.96 -2.24
C GLU A 41 14.49 -24.95 -1.16
N ASP A 42 15.29 -25.18 -0.12
CA ASP A 42 14.96 -26.06 1.01
C ASP A 42 13.91 -25.43 1.92
N ASP A 43 13.98 -24.11 2.13
CA ASP A 43 12.90 -23.32 2.71
C ASP A 43 11.63 -23.38 1.84
N GLY A 44 11.72 -23.85 0.59
CA GLY A 44 10.65 -24.29 -0.31
C GLY A 44 10.91 -23.86 -1.75
N ARG A 45 10.48 -24.66 -2.74
CA ARG A 45 10.61 -24.33 -4.18
C ARG A 45 10.14 -22.90 -4.45
N ILE A 46 11.08 -21.99 -4.68
CA ILE A 46 10.84 -20.54 -4.74
C ILE A 46 9.75 -20.24 -5.77
N ASP A 47 9.87 -20.80 -6.98
CA ASP A 47 8.92 -20.57 -8.06
C ASP A 47 7.49 -21.00 -7.67
N GLU A 48 7.35 -22.15 -7.01
CA GLU A 48 6.04 -22.67 -6.58
C GLU A 48 5.45 -21.80 -5.47
N LYS A 49 6.26 -21.38 -4.49
CA LYS A 49 5.80 -20.51 -3.40
C LYS A 49 5.41 -19.12 -3.88
N ILE A 50 6.22 -18.52 -4.75
CA ILE A 50 5.90 -17.22 -5.37
C ILE A 50 4.61 -17.35 -6.19
N PHE A 51 4.47 -18.41 -6.98
CA PHE A 51 3.26 -18.68 -7.75
C PHE A 51 2.04 -18.79 -6.83
N ASN A 52 2.12 -19.60 -5.77
CA ASN A 52 1.03 -19.81 -4.83
C ASN A 52 0.64 -18.53 -4.09
N GLU A 53 1.61 -17.73 -3.62
CA GLU A 53 1.31 -16.47 -2.93
C GLU A 53 0.70 -15.44 -3.89
N TYR A 54 1.16 -15.37 -5.14
CA TYR A 54 0.52 -14.53 -6.17
C TYR A 54 -0.92 -14.97 -6.43
N MET A 55 -1.19 -16.27 -6.54
CA MET A 55 -2.54 -16.79 -6.74
C MET A 55 -3.45 -16.49 -5.54
N ASN A 56 -2.96 -16.70 -4.31
CA ASN A 56 -3.69 -16.40 -3.07
C ASN A 56 -4.09 -14.92 -2.99
N LEU A 57 -3.21 -14.02 -3.43
CA LEU A 57 -3.44 -12.58 -3.44
C LEU A 57 -4.13 -12.09 -4.72
N SER A 58 -4.56 -13.00 -5.62
CA SER A 58 -5.15 -12.70 -6.93
C SER A 58 -4.30 -11.74 -7.78
N LEU A 59 -2.99 -11.84 -7.64
CA LEU A 59 -2.02 -11.14 -8.47
C LEU A 59 -1.82 -11.89 -9.78
N ARG A 60 -1.53 -11.15 -10.85
CA ARG A 60 -1.20 -11.72 -12.16
C ARG A 60 0.29 -11.63 -12.40
N TYR A 61 0.78 -12.52 -13.27
CA TYR A 61 2.16 -12.55 -13.75
C TYR A 61 3.17 -12.71 -12.60
N PRO A 62 3.20 -13.89 -11.94
CA PRO A 62 4.28 -14.19 -11.01
C PRO A 62 5.64 -14.07 -11.74
N PRO A 63 6.64 -13.43 -11.12
CA PRO A 63 7.94 -13.26 -11.73
C PRO A 63 8.66 -14.61 -11.83
N ARG A 64 9.48 -14.73 -12.87
CA ARG A 64 10.36 -15.88 -13.09
C ARG A 64 11.72 -15.58 -12.48
N PHE A 65 12.23 -16.53 -11.71
CA PHE A 65 13.57 -16.43 -11.14
C PHE A 65 14.56 -17.16 -12.05
N THR A 66 15.71 -16.55 -12.29
CA THR A 66 16.85 -17.19 -12.97
C THR A 66 18.03 -17.13 -12.02
N GLN A 67 18.54 -18.29 -11.63
CA GLN A 67 19.63 -18.40 -10.67
C GLN A 67 20.97 -18.49 -11.41
N VAL A 68 21.96 -17.74 -10.93
CA VAL A 68 23.34 -17.77 -11.43
C VAL A 68 24.32 -17.71 -10.25
N SER A 69 25.43 -18.43 -10.37
CA SER A 69 26.45 -18.52 -9.32
C SER A 69 27.81 -17.95 -9.71
N THR A 70 28.01 -17.61 -10.99
CA THR A 70 29.27 -17.06 -11.51
C THR A 70 29.02 -15.84 -12.39
N GLU A 71 30.02 -14.99 -12.54
CA GLU A 71 29.95 -13.80 -13.40
C GLU A 71 29.67 -14.18 -14.86
N GLU A 72 30.39 -15.17 -15.40
CA GLU A 72 30.19 -15.66 -16.76
C GLU A 72 28.75 -16.13 -17.01
N ALA A 73 28.16 -16.84 -16.04
CA ALA A 73 26.78 -17.29 -16.12
C ALA A 73 25.80 -16.12 -16.06
N ALA A 74 26.06 -15.12 -15.20
CA ALA A 74 25.26 -13.90 -15.11
C ALA A 74 25.24 -13.15 -16.44
N TRP A 75 26.42 -12.92 -17.05
CA TRP A 75 26.52 -12.25 -18.36
C TRP A 75 25.80 -13.01 -19.46
N LYS A 76 25.98 -14.33 -19.53
CA LYS A 76 25.26 -15.16 -20.49
C LYS A 76 23.74 -15.02 -20.36
N GLN A 77 23.21 -14.91 -19.14
CA GLN A 77 21.78 -14.69 -18.96
C GLN A 77 21.36 -13.27 -19.35
N LEU A 78 22.13 -12.25 -18.96
CA LEU A 78 21.86 -10.84 -19.27
C LEU A 78 21.89 -10.54 -20.77
N GLU A 79 22.71 -11.23 -21.56
CA GLU A 79 22.73 -11.12 -23.02
C GLU A 79 21.47 -11.72 -23.68
N ASN A 80 20.90 -12.77 -23.08
CA ASN A 80 19.81 -13.54 -23.67
C ASN A 80 18.42 -13.13 -23.16
N THR A 81 18.35 -12.50 -21.97
CA THR A 81 17.09 -12.20 -21.29
C THR A 81 17.16 -10.82 -20.63
N THR A 82 16.06 -10.07 -20.75
CA THR A 82 15.89 -8.80 -20.04
C THR A 82 15.44 -9.04 -18.61
N PHE A 83 16.20 -8.54 -17.64
CA PHE A 83 15.87 -8.61 -16.22
C PHE A 83 15.35 -7.27 -15.69
N ASP A 84 14.35 -7.34 -14.83
CA ASP A 84 13.71 -6.16 -14.23
C ASP A 84 14.21 -5.87 -12.81
N LEU A 85 14.86 -6.85 -12.18
CA LEU A 85 15.41 -6.80 -10.83
C LEU A 85 16.57 -7.80 -10.71
N VAL A 86 17.63 -7.39 -10.01
CA VAL A 86 18.70 -8.30 -9.57
C VAL A 86 18.66 -8.40 -8.05
N ILE A 87 18.64 -9.64 -7.55
CA ILE A 87 18.80 -9.94 -6.12
C ILE A 87 20.14 -10.63 -5.93
N CYS A 88 20.98 -10.05 -5.09
CA CYS A 88 22.31 -10.54 -4.78
C CYS A 88 22.30 -11.16 -3.38
N MET A 89 22.73 -12.42 -3.28
CA MET A 89 22.90 -13.13 -2.02
C MET A 89 24.38 -13.38 -1.74
N PRO A 90 25.03 -12.47 -0.99
CA PRO A 90 26.42 -12.67 -0.62
C PRO A 90 26.51 -13.76 0.46
N GLY A 91 27.33 -14.77 0.18
CA GLY A 91 27.67 -15.82 1.15
C GLY A 91 28.73 -15.37 2.16
N SER A 92 28.98 -16.20 3.17
CA SER A 92 30.01 -15.92 4.20
C SER A 92 31.43 -15.87 3.63
N ASP A 93 31.67 -16.53 2.49
CA ASP A 93 33.02 -16.86 2.04
C ASP A 93 33.42 -16.15 0.73
N ASN A 94 32.49 -15.61 -0.07
CA ASN A 94 32.77 -15.16 -1.44
C ASN A 94 32.47 -13.67 -1.70
N SER A 95 33.45 -12.91 -2.22
CA SER A 95 33.34 -11.50 -2.63
C SER A 95 32.65 -11.31 -3.99
N ASP A 96 32.63 -12.37 -4.81
CA ASP A 96 32.23 -12.32 -6.22
C ASP A 96 30.81 -11.80 -6.42
N THR A 97 29.88 -12.02 -5.49
CA THR A 97 28.48 -11.57 -5.65
C THR A 97 28.38 -10.04 -5.72
N PHE A 98 29.16 -9.32 -4.90
CA PHE A 98 29.18 -7.85 -4.93
C PHE A 98 29.90 -7.32 -6.17
N GLU A 99 30.96 -7.99 -6.62
CA GLU A 99 31.66 -7.64 -7.85
C GLU A 99 30.75 -7.80 -9.07
N ILE A 100 30.06 -8.95 -9.20
CA ILE A 100 29.04 -9.18 -10.22
C ILE A 100 27.97 -8.09 -10.17
N ALA A 101 27.47 -7.74 -8.99
CA ALA A 101 26.48 -6.69 -8.82
C ALA A 101 26.97 -5.33 -9.33
N ARG A 102 28.20 -4.94 -9.00
CA ARG A 102 28.82 -3.70 -9.51
C ARG A 102 28.95 -3.72 -11.03
N SER A 103 29.51 -4.79 -11.60
CA SER A 103 29.67 -4.91 -13.05
C SER A 103 28.32 -4.84 -13.78
N ILE A 104 27.26 -5.45 -13.21
CA ILE A 104 25.90 -5.32 -13.74
C ILE A 104 25.40 -3.87 -13.63
N LYS A 105 25.60 -3.20 -12.50
CA LYS A 105 25.13 -1.81 -12.30
C LYS A 105 25.82 -0.83 -13.26
N GLU A 106 27.10 -1.04 -13.55
CA GLU A 106 27.85 -0.22 -14.50
C GLU A 106 27.30 -0.33 -15.92
N GLN A 107 26.97 -1.54 -16.39
CA GLN A 107 26.42 -1.76 -17.72
C GLN A 107 24.91 -1.48 -17.81
N TYR A 108 24.16 -1.78 -16.73
CA TYR A 108 22.70 -1.68 -16.65
C TYR A 108 22.27 -0.82 -15.45
N PRO A 109 22.55 0.50 -15.46
CA PRO A 109 22.32 1.38 -14.31
C PRO A 109 20.84 1.50 -13.92
N HIS A 110 19.94 1.22 -14.86
CA HIS A 110 18.49 1.31 -14.67
C HIS A 110 17.89 0.08 -13.98
N ILE A 111 18.60 -1.05 -13.92
CA ILE A 111 18.09 -2.24 -13.23
C ILE A 111 18.26 -2.00 -11.71
N PRO A 112 17.19 -2.12 -10.91
CA PRO A 112 17.29 -2.06 -9.47
C PRO A 112 18.05 -3.29 -8.96
N LEU A 113 18.94 -3.06 -8.00
CA LEU A 113 19.72 -4.10 -7.33
C LEU A 113 19.33 -4.14 -5.86
N VAL A 114 19.17 -5.34 -5.31
CA VAL A 114 18.84 -5.56 -3.91
C VAL A 114 19.77 -6.62 -3.33
N VAL A 115 20.23 -6.43 -2.10
CA VAL A 115 20.92 -7.48 -1.34
C VAL A 115 19.90 -8.28 -0.54
N LEU A 116 20.01 -9.60 -0.54
CA LEU A 116 19.27 -10.48 0.36
C LEU A 116 20.26 -11.41 1.05
N THR A 117 20.44 -11.27 2.36
CA THR A 117 21.48 -12.01 3.06
C THR A 117 20.99 -12.61 4.38
N PRO A 118 21.41 -13.84 4.74
CA PRO A 118 21.24 -14.33 6.11
C PRO A 118 22.17 -13.53 7.04
N PHE A 119 21.62 -12.81 8.02
CA PHE A 119 22.45 -12.06 8.97
C PHE A 119 23.21 -13.01 9.92
N SER A 120 24.40 -13.41 9.51
CA SER A 120 25.44 -13.96 10.38
C SER A 120 26.40 -12.84 10.80
N HIS A 121 27.08 -13.00 11.95
CA HIS A 121 28.04 -12.00 12.44
C HIS A 121 29.14 -11.66 11.42
N GLY A 122 29.58 -12.63 10.61
CA GLY A 122 30.60 -12.42 9.58
C GLY A 122 30.13 -11.56 8.40
N ILE A 123 28.84 -11.67 8.02
CA ILE A 123 28.30 -10.89 6.91
C ILE A 123 28.07 -9.44 7.33
N THR A 124 27.56 -9.18 8.54
CA THR A 124 27.37 -7.81 9.03
C THR A 124 28.66 -7.01 9.04
N ALA A 125 29.77 -7.60 9.53
CA ALA A 125 31.08 -6.95 9.53
C ALA A 125 31.63 -6.69 8.10
N ARG A 126 31.33 -7.57 7.14
CA ARG A 126 31.66 -7.33 5.73
C ARG A 126 30.85 -6.19 5.14
N MET A 127 29.53 -6.14 5.40
CA MET A 127 28.64 -5.10 4.88
C MET A 127 29.04 -3.69 5.35
N GLU A 128 29.68 -3.55 6.52
CA GLU A 128 30.21 -2.26 7.00
C GLU A 128 31.35 -1.70 6.13
N HIS A 129 32.09 -2.56 5.42
CA HIS A 129 33.23 -2.17 4.58
C HIS A 129 32.91 -2.16 3.08
N GLU A 130 31.70 -2.60 2.70
CA GLU A 130 31.24 -2.65 1.32
C GLU A 130 30.52 -1.36 0.91
N ASP A 131 30.73 -0.93 -0.33
CA ASP A 131 29.93 0.16 -0.90
C ASP A 131 28.54 -0.37 -1.28
N LEU A 132 27.56 -0.05 -0.44
CA LEU A 132 26.17 -0.46 -0.62
C LEU A 132 25.34 0.57 -1.41
N SER A 133 25.95 1.66 -1.88
CA SER A 133 25.25 2.77 -2.54
C SER A 133 24.58 2.37 -3.87
N ILE A 134 25.10 1.32 -4.52
CA ILE A 134 24.52 0.79 -5.76
C ILE A 134 23.21 0.02 -5.56
N PHE A 135 22.93 -0.41 -4.32
CA PHE A 135 21.75 -1.19 -3.97
C PHE A 135 20.62 -0.28 -3.51
N GLU A 136 19.42 -0.58 -4.00
CA GLU A 136 18.20 0.09 -3.57
C GLU A 136 17.94 -0.15 -2.08
N TYR A 137 18.03 -1.43 -1.68
CA TYR A 137 17.81 -1.88 -0.32
C TYR A 137 18.64 -3.14 -0.02
N VAL A 138 18.86 -3.38 1.27
CA VAL A 138 19.44 -4.62 1.80
C VAL A 138 18.35 -5.34 2.57
N PHE A 139 18.24 -6.66 2.51
CA PHE A 139 17.26 -7.42 3.29
C PHE A 139 17.93 -8.55 4.05
N CYS A 140 17.34 -8.87 5.20
CA CYS A 140 17.67 -10.05 5.97
C CYS A 140 16.78 -11.20 5.53
N TRP A 141 17.36 -12.30 5.02
CA TRP A 141 16.60 -13.54 4.86
C TRP A 141 16.26 -14.11 6.24
N LEU A 142 14.97 -14.35 6.47
CA LEU A 142 14.43 -14.84 7.74
C LEU A 142 13.71 -16.19 7.56
N GLY A 143 14.00 -16.94 6.48
CA GLY A 143 13.29 -18.18 6.14
C GLY A 143 11.85 -17.96 5.67
N ASN A 144 11.52 -16.75 5.22
CA ASN A 144 10.16 -16.38 4.82
C ASN A 144 10.11 -15.96 3.34
N THR A 145 9.52 -16.81 2.50
CA THR A 145 9.34 -16.54 1.07
C THR A 145 8.43 -15.35 0.76
N ASP A 146 7.53 -14.96 1.68
CA ASP A 146 6.71 -13.75 1.51
C ASP A 146 7.59 -12.48 1.46
N LEU A 147 8.83 -12.55 1.94
CA LEU A 147 9.81 -11.48 1.80
C LEU A 147 10.18 -11.23 0.34
N LEU A 148 10.39 -12.27 -0.47
CA LEU A 148 10.70 -12.09 -1.90
C LEU A 148 9.56 -11.36 -2.62
N VAL A 149 8.31 -11.75 -2.35
CA VAL A 149 7.12 -11.05 -2.86
C VAL A 149 7.15 -9.58 -2.43
N SER A 150 7.48 -9.32 -1.16
CA SER A 150 7.52 -7.96 -0.61
C SER A 150 8.62 -7.10 -1.22
N ILE A 151 9.81 -7.66 -1.46
CA ILE A 151 10.91 -6.98 -2.16
C ILE A 151 10.44 -6.56 -3.55
N ILE A 152 9.87 -7.50 -4.31
CA ILE A 152 9.34 -7.23 -5.65
C ILE A 152 8.28 -6.14 -5.59
N LYS A 153 7.31 -6.21 -4.66
CA LYS A 153 6.26 -5.20 -4.55
C LYS A 153 6.78 -3.83 -4.09
N LEU A 154 7.81 -3.79 -3.25
CA LEU A 154 8.45 -2.54 -2.81
C LEU A 154 9.14 -1.83 -3.96
N ILE A 155 9.87 -2.56 -4.80
CA ILE A 155 10.50 -2.00 -5.99
C ILE A 155 9.44 -1.59 -7.01
N GLU A 156 8.41 -2.41 -7.27
CA GLU A 156 7.30 -2.02 -8.15
C GLU A 156 6.58 -0.77 -7.64
N ASP A 157 6.31 -0.67 -6.33
CA ASP A 157 5.68 0.50 -5.74
C ASP A 157 6.53 1.76 -5.95
N LYS A 158 7.85 1.68 -5.69
CA LYS A 158 8.80 2.78 -5.95
C LYS A 158 8.82 3.21 -7.42
N MET A 159 8.85 2.26 -8.36
CA MET A 159 8.90 2.52 -9.81
C MET A 159 7.65 3.22 -10.33
N ASN A 160 6.49 2.99 -9.71
CA ASN A 160 5.19 3.48 -10.17
C ASN A 160 4.63 4.65 -9.34
N LEU A 161 5.14 4.90 -8.12
CA LEU A 161 4.59 5.86 -7.15
C LEU A 161 4.25 7.22 -7.77
N GLU A 162 5.23 7.85 -8.42
CA GLU A 162 5.06 9.20 -8.96
C GLU A 162 4.01 9.24 -10.08
N HIS A 163 4.05 8.26 -10.97
CA HIS A 163 3.11 8.13 -12.08
C HIS A 163 1.68 7.92 -11.56
N ASP A 164 1.51 6.94 -10.67
CA ASP A 164 0.21 6.54 -10.14
C ASP A 164 -0.44 7.64 -9.28
N ILE A 165 0.36 8.41 -8.53
CA ILE A 165 -0.12 9.60 -7.81
C ILE A 165 -0.61 10.66 -8.80
N LYS A 166 0.16 10.97 -9.84
CA LYS A 166 -0.19 12.01 -10.82
C LYS A 166 -1.41 11.64 -11.67
N GLU A 167 -1.54 10.37 -12.04
CA GLU A 167 -2.59 9.90 -12.95
C GLU A 167 -3.97 9.87 -12.27
N VAL A 168 -4.05 9.36 -11.03
CA VAL A 168 -5.35 9.16 -10.35
C VAL A 168 -5.37 9.46 -8.86
N GLY A 169 -4.28 9.96 -8.28
CA GLY A 169 -4.22 10.24 -6.85
C GLY A 169 -4.06 9.00 -5.96
N VAL A 170 -3.35 7.96 -6.43
CA VAL A 170 -2.97 6.81 -5.57
C VAL A 170 -2.34 7.31 -4.27
N GLN A 171 -2.60 6.65 -3.15
CA GLN A 171 -2.03 7.05 -1.87
C GLN A 171 -0.73 6.30 -1.53
N MET A 172 0.08 6.91 -0.68
CA MET A 172 1.33 6.38 -0.14
C MET A 172 1.16 6.04 1.34
N ILE A 173 1.69 4.89 1.75
CA ILE A 173 2.01 4.56 3.13
C ILE A 173 3.51 4.75 3.29
N LEU A 174 3.92 5.73 4.10
CA LEU A 174 5.34 5.97 4.39
C LEU A 174 5.76 5.12 5.58
N LEU A 175 6.68 4.18 5.36
CA LEU A 175 7.33 3.40 6.39
C LEU A 175 8.76 3.93 6.59
N VAL A 176 9.11 4.34 7.80
CA VAL A 176 10.45 4.82 8.15
C VAL A 176 11.09 3.85 9.13
N GLU A 177 12.08 3.10 8.66
CA GLU A 177 12.77 2.06 9.41
C GLU A 177 14.18 1.84 8.84
N ASP A 178 15.21 1.97 9.67
CA ASP A 178 16.60 1.73 9.29
C ASP A 178 17.08 0.32 9.63
N SER A 179 16.45 -0.37 10.60
CA SER A 179 16.84 -1.72 10.96
C SER A 179 16.47 -2.71 9.87
N ILE A 180 17.51 -3.20 9.17
CA ILE A 180 17.41 -4.18 8.08
C ILE A 180 16.58 -5.40 8.50
N ARG A 181 16.89 -5.95 9.68
CA ARG A 181 16.18 -7.11 10.21
C ARG A 181 14.72 -6.79 10.49
N PHE A 182 14.42 -5.60 10.99
CA PHE A 182 13.06 -5.22 11.35
C PHE A 182 12.18 -5.03 10.11
N TYR A 183 12.55 -4.19 9.14
CA TYR A 183 11.72 -4.02 7.95
C TYR A 183 11.62 -5.30 7.12
N SER A 184 12.66 -6.15 7.10
CA SER A 184 12.58 -7.47 6.44
C SER A 184 11.56 -8.39 7.10
N SER A 185 11.27 -8.21 8.39
CA SER A 185 10.24 -8.96 9.10
C SER A 185 8.84 -8.36 8.98
N VAL A 186 8.73 -7.03 8.91
CA VAL A 186 7.44 -6.30 8.91
C VAL A 186 6.82 -6.21 7.52
N LEU A 187 7.63 -5.96 6.47
CA LEU A 187 7.14 -5.77 5.11
C LEU A 187 6.29 -6.94 4.58
N PRO A 188 6.64 -8.22 4.80
CA PRO A 188 5.78 -9.36 4.44
C PRO A 188 4.37 -9.24 4.99
N ASN A 189 4.25 -8.94 6.28
CA ASN A 189 2.97 -8.85 6.95
C ASN A 189 2.15 -7.65 6.47
N LEU A 190 2.81 -6.50 6.29
CA LEU A 190 2.19 -5.26 5.84
C LEU A 190 1.72 -5.37 4.38
N TYR A 191 2.55 -5.88 3.47
CA TYR A 191 2.16 -6.09 2.08
C TYR A 191 1.00 -7.08 1.95
N LYS A 192 1.09 -8.21 2.65
CA LYS A 192 0.01 -9.21 2.67
C LYS A 192 -1.29 -8.62 3.18
N PHE A 193 -1.25 -7.75 4.19
CA PHE A 193 -2.42 -7.03 4.69
C PHE A 193 -3.00 -6.08 3.63
N VAL A 194 -2.21 -5.13 3.12
CA VAL A 194 -2.68 -4.12 2.14
C VAL A 194 -3.21 -4.77 0.87
N LEU A 195 -2.56 -5.84 0.39
CA LEU A 195 -3.00 -6.57 -0.81
C LEU A 195 -4.32 -7.32 -0.56
N LYS A 196 -4.50 -7.97 0.60
CA LYS A 196 -5.78 -8.61 0.96
C LYS A 196 -6.91 -7.59 1.09
N GLN A 197 -6.66 -6.46 1.76
CA GLN A 197 -7.63 -5.38 1.87
C GLN A 197 -8.05 -4.85 0.50
N SER A 198 -7.09 -4.70 -0.42
CA SER A 198 -7.39 -4.33 -1.80
C SER A 198 -8.27 -5.37 -2.51
N GLN A 199 -8.00 -6.67 -2.28
CA GLN A 199 -8.71 -7.80 -2.89
C GLN A 199 -10.17 -7.89 -2.44
N GLU A 200 -10.41 -7.61 -1.15
CA GLU A 200 -11.73 -7.57 -0.52
C GLU A 200 -12.60 -6.50 -1.18
N PHE A 201 -12.14 -5.25 -1.27
CA PHE A 201 -12.95 -4.18 -1.86
C PHE A 201 -13.03 -4.21 -3.38
N ALA A 202 -12.06 -4.82 -4.06
CA ALA A 202 -12.17 -5.05 -5.49
C ALA A 202 -13.34 -5.98 -5.86
N THR A 203 -13.90 -6.76 -4.90
CA THR A 203 -15.12 -7.55 -5.13
C THR A 203 -16.37 -6.71 -5.44
N GLU A 204 -16.37 -5.42 -5.09
CA GLU A 204 -17.44 -4.49 -5.42
C GLU A 204 -17.46 -4.11 -6.92
N ALA A 205 -16.46 -4.51 -7.70
CA ALA A 205 -16.45 -4.27 -9.14
C ALA A 205 -17.49 -5.14 -9.86
N LEU A 206 -18.06 -4.62 -10.95
CA LEU A 206 -19.17 -5.25 -11.68
C LEU A 206 -18.74 -6.50 -12.48
N ASN A 207 -17.44 -6.65 -12.75
CA ASN A 207 -16.87 -7.82 -13.44
C ASN A 207 -15.41 -8.11 -13.04
N ALA A 208 -14.90 -9.29 -13.44
CA ALA A 208 -13.56 -9.78 -13.09
C ALA A 208 -12.41 -8.93 -13.66
N HIS A 209 -12.58 -8.35 -14.85
CA HIS A 209 -11.57 -7.50 -15.47
C HIS A 209 -11.39 -6.20 -14.66
N GLN A 210 -12.50 -5.52 -14.35
CA GLN A 210 -12.51 -4.32 -13.50
C GLN A 210 -11.99 -4.61 -12.10
N ARG A 211 -12.33 -5.77 -11.51
CA ARG A 211 -11.77 -6.22 -10.22
C ARG A 211 -10.25 -6.25 -10.24
N THR A 212 -9.66 -6.85 -11.28
CA THR A 212 -8.20 -6.93 -11.43
C THR A 212 -7.57 -5.53 -11.57
N LEU A 213 -8.17 -4.67 -12.40
CA LEU A 213 -7.64 -3.32 -12.62
C LEU A 213 -7.68 -2.48 -11.34
N ARG A 214 -8.77 -2.57 -10.57
CA ARG A 214 -8.95 -1.79 -9.34
C ARG A 214 -7.89 -2.09 -8.27
N MET A 215 -7.37 -3.32 -8.22
CA MET A 215 -6.23 -3.70 -7.36
C MET A 215 -4.98 -2.84 -7.60
N ARG A 216 -4.83 -2.24 -8.78
CA ARG A 216 -3.69 -1.38 -9.11
C ARG A 216 -3.77 -0.03 -8.38
N GLY A 217 -4.98 0.43 -8.03
CA GLY A 217 -5.19 1.63 -7.24
C GLY A 217 -4.92 1.48 -5.75
N ARG A 218 -4.46 0.31 -5.29
CA ARG A 218 -4.07 0.11 -3.89
C ARG A 218 -3.04 1.17 -3.44
N PRO A 219 -3.03 1.54 -2.15
CA PRO A 219 -1.96 2.33 -1.59
C PRO A 219 -0.58 1.68 -1.81
N LYS A 220 0.41 2.50 -2.12
CA LYS A 220 1.81 2.08 -2.32
C LYS A 220 2.55 2.19 -1.01
N ILE A 221 3.31 1.17 -0.64
CA ILE A 221 4.20 1.26 0.54
C ILE A 221 5.55 1.77 0.06
N VAL A 222 6.09 2.76 0.76
CA VAL A 222 7.39 3.36 0.45
C VAL A 222 8.24 3.32 1.71
N LEU A 223 9.45 2.78 1.58
CA LEU A 223 10.41 2.65 2.68
C LEU A 223 11.42 3.80 2.62
N ALA A 224 11.60 4.46 3.75
CA ALA A 224 12.70 5.38 4.01
C ALA A 224 13.53 4.86 5.20
N ARG A 225 14.84 5.11 5.18
CA ARG A 225 15.79 4.66 6.22
C ARG A 225 16.36 5.82 7.04
N THR A 226 16.11 7.06 6.61
CA THR A 226 16.59 8.26 7.28
C THR A 226 15.49 9.30 7.37
N TYR A 227 15.69 10.28 8.27
CA TYR A 227 14.79 11.42 8.39
C TYR A 227 14.69 12.21 7.07
N GLU A 228 15.81 12.38 6.39
CA GLU A 228 15.90 13.12 5.13
C GLU A 228 15.13 12.41 4.01
N GLU A 229 15.34 11.10 3.82
CA GLU A 229 14.59 10.31 2.84
C GLU A 229 13.07 10.39 3.11
N ALA A 230 12.67 10.30 4.38
CA ALA A 230 11.27 10.38 4.79
C ALA A 230 10.66 11.76 4.51
N MET A 231 11.38 12.83 4.84
CA MET A 231 10.92 14.20 4.61
C MET A 231 10.88 14.55 3.12
N ASP A 232 11.81 14.07 2.30
CA ASP A 232 11.80 14.29 0.85
C ASP A 232 10.56 13.65 0.21
N LEU A 233 10.26 12.41 0.58
CA LEU A 233 9.05 11.71 0.14
C LEU A 233 7.78 12.41 0.62
N TYR A 234 7.73 12.81 1.89
CA TYR A 234 6.58 13.50 2.46
C TYR A 234 6.37 14.87 1.79
N ASN A 235 7.42 15.68 1.60
CA ASN A 235 7.34 16.98 0.94
C ASN A 235 6.82 16.84 -0.51
N LYS A 236 7.30 15.82 -1.24
CA LYS A 236 6.89 15.58 -2.63
C LYS A 236 5.44 15.10 -2.74
N TYR A 237 4.94 14.34 -1.77
CA TYR A 237 3.66 13.63 -1.87
C TYR A 237 2.68 13.90 -0.72
N GLN A 238 2.83 15.01 0.03
CA GLN A 238 2.05 15.32 1.24
C GLN A 238 0.52 15.20 1.07
N ASN A 239 0.00 15.51 -0.14
CA ASN A 239 -1.43 15.46 -0.42
C ASN A 239 -1.98 14.04 -0.62
N ASN A 240 -1.10 13.05 -0.74
CA ASN A 240 -1.39 11.67 -1.08
C ASN A 240 -0.81 10.69 -0.05
N VAL A 241 -0.70 11.11 1.22
CA VAL A 241 -0.26 10.25 2.32
C VAL A 241 -1.49 9.63 2.99
N LEU A 242 -1.62 8.31 2.91
CA LEU A 242 -2.65 7.57 3.64
C LEU A 242 -2.34 7.47 5.14
N GLY A 243 -1.05 7.34 5.47
CA GLY A 243 -0.55 7.25 6.83
C GLY A 243 0.97 7.12 6.89
N VAL A 244 1.54 7.38 8.06
CA VAL A 244 2.98 7.29 8.33
C VAL A 244 3.22 6.31 9.47
N ILE A 245 4.15 5.38 9.25
CA ILE A 245 4.65 4.42 10.23
C ILE A 245 6.13 4.73 10.39
N THR A 246 6.59 5.02 11.60
CA THR A 246 7.98 5.44 11.84
C THR A 246 8.52 4.76 13.08
N ASP A 247 9.76 4.27 13.03
CA ASP A 247 10.51 3.99 14.25
C ASP A 247 10.77 5.30 15.02
N ALA A 248 11.11 5.22 16.31
CA ALA A 248 11.49 6.38 17.10
C ALA A 248 12.91 6.87 16.78
N ARG A 249 13.82 5.92 16.50
CA ARG A 249 15.26 6.12 16.35
C ARG A 249 15.69 5.73 14.93
N TYR A 250 16.38 6.63 14.25
CA TYR A 250 17.09 6.35 12.98
C TYR A 250 18.02 7.51 12.65
N PRO A 251 18.89 7.39 11.62
CA PRO A 251 19.78 8.47 11.21
C PRO A 251 19.05 9.74 10.77
N ARG A 252 19.55 10.88 11.26
CA ARG A 252 19.21 12.23 10.84
C ARG A 252 20.51 13.03 10.73
N GLY A 253 20.74 13.67 9.59
CA GLY A 253 22.01 14.34 9.29
C GLY A 253 23.22 13.40 9.38
N GLY A 254 23.02 12.12 9.03
CA GLY A 254 24.06 11.08 9.08
C GLY A 254 24.36 10.52 10.48
N VAL A 255 23.69 10.99 11.54
CA VAL A 255 23.89 10.52 12.92
C VAL A 255 22.59 9.94 13.47
N VAL A 256 22.68 8.83 14.20
CA VAL A 256 21.50 8.22 14.85
C VAL A 256 20.92 9.20 15.87
N ASP A 257 19.66 9.61 15.64
CA ASP A 257 18.90 10.47 16.53
C ASP A 257 17.78 9.65 17.19
N PRO A 258 17.83 9.42 18.53
CA PRO A 258 16.81 8.65 19.25
C PRO A 258 15.39 9.23 19.16
N MET A 259 15.26 10.47 18.73
CA MET A 259 14.01 11.21 18.63
C MET A 259 13.64 11.53 17.18
N ALA A 260 14.33 10.95 16.18
CA ALA A 260 14.12 11.25 14.77
C ALA A 260 12.65 11.02 14.36
N GLY A 261 12.10 9.87 14.74
CA GLY A 261 10.70 9.51 14.55
C GLY A 261 9.74 10.51 15.14
N ILE A 262 9.98 10.88 16.40
CA ILE A 262 9.13 11.80 17.14
C ILE A 262 9.15 13.20 16.50
N LYS A 263 10.31 13.64 16.01
CA LYS A 263 10.44 14.90 15.26
C LYS A 263 9.72 14.82 13.91
N LEU A 264 9.73 13.67 13.24
CA LEU A 264 8.93 13.45 12.02
C LEU A 264 7.43 13.55 12.31
N LEU A 265 6.95 12.91 13.39
CA LEU A 265 5.55 13.01 13.80
C LEU A 265 5.14 14.46 14.06
N ALA A 266 5.98 15.22 14.76
CA ALA A 266 5.73 16.63 15.05
C ALA A 266 5.61 17.46 13.76
N GLU A 267 6.52 17.24 12.81
CA GLU A 267 6.53 17.95 11.52
C GLU A 267 5.27 17.61 10.70
N VAL A 268 4.95 16.33 10.55
CA VAL A 268 3.75 15.88 9.81
C VAL A 268 2.48 16.42 10.47
N ARG A 269 2.36 16.31 11.80
CA ARG A 269 1.16 16.79 12.52
C ARG A 269 0.99 18.31 12.45
N SER A 270 2.09 19.07 12.35
CA SER A 270 2.04 20.53 12.20
C SER A 270 1.45 20.98 10.85
N ARG A 271 1.56 20.13 9.82
CA ARG A 271 1.11 20.41 8.45
C ARG A 271 -0.24 19.77 8.16
N ASP A 272 -0.47 18.55 8.63
CA ASP A 272 -1.74 17.84 8.49
C ASP A 272 -2.21 17.28 9.85
N PRO A 273 -3.25 17.89 10.46
CA PRO A 273 -3.76 17.47 11.75
C PRO A 273 -4.47 16.11 11.73
N PHE A 274 -4.72 15.52 10.54
CA PHE A 274 -5.54 14.32 10.38
C PHE A 274 -4.85 13.16 9.68
N VAL A 275 -3.57 13.28 9.30
CA VAL A 275 -2.81 12.10 8.83
C VAL A 275 -2.68 11.08 9.97
N PRO A 276 -3.01 9.80 9.74
CA PRO A 276 -2.69 8.71 10.64
C PRO A 276 -1.20 8.58 10.88
N LEU A 277 -0.81 8.49 12.16
CA LEU A 277 0.58 8.41 12.58
C LEU A 277 0.73 7.20 13.50
N ILE A 278 1.74 6.36 13.23
CA ILE A 278 2.10 5.21 14.06
C ILE A 278 3.58 5.36 14.44
N LEU A 279 3.85 5.40 15.75
CA LEU A 279 5.20 5.33 16.30
C LEU A 279 5.49 3.89 16.72
N GLN A 280 6.58 3.34 16.21
CA GLN A 280 7.13 2.07 16.65
C GLN A 280 8.35 2.35 17.52
N SER A 281 8.52 1.62 18.62
CA SER A 281 9.70 1.78 19.48
C SER A 281 9.87 0.57 20.38
N ALA A 282 11.11 0.25 20.74
CA ALA A 282 11.41 -0.72 21.81
C ALA A 282 11.29 -0.10 23.21
N GLU A 283 11.42 1.22 23.32
CA GLU A 283 11.30 1.98 24.56
C GLU A 283 9.84 2.40 24.82
N VAL A 284 9.18 1.73 25.76
CA VAL A 284 7.76 1.96 26.09
C VAL A 284 7.49 3.41 26.54
N ASP A 285 8.47 4.09 27.12
CA ASP A 285 8.36 5.51 27.52
C ASP A 285 8.07 6.43 26.34
N ASN A 286 8.42 6.03 25.12
CA ASN A 286 8.11 6.80 23.91
C ASN A 286 6.60 6.87 23.59
N LYS A 287 5.78 6.04 24.25
CA LYS A 287 4.31 6.11 24.18
C LYS A 287 3.77 7.48 24.59
N VAL A 288 4.46 8.20 25.48
CA VAL A 288 4.09 9.57 25.87
C VAL A 288 4.18 10.52 24.66
N TYR A 289 5.20 10.37 23.82
CA TYR A 289 5.35 11.19 22.62
C TYR A 289 4.35 10.82 21.53
N ALA A 290 4.06 9.53 21.35
CA ALA A 290 2.99 9.10 20.45
C ALA A 290 1.65 9.76 20.85
N SER A 291 1.30 9.70 22.14
CA SER A 291 0.09 10.32 22.68
C SER A 291 0.06 11.84 22.47
N ARG A 292 1.20 12.52 22.68
CA ARG A 292 1.34 13.97 22.49
C ARG A 292 0.99 14.42 21.06
N TYR A 293 1.31 13.62 20.05
CA TYR A 293 1.04 13.93 18.65
C TYR A 293 -0.19 13.22 18.09
N GLY A 294 -1.01 12.60 18.95
CA GLY A 294 -2.18 11.81 18.55
C GLY A 294 -1.80 10.69 17.57
N ALA A 295 -0.66 10.05 17.82
CA ALA A 295 -0.17 8.89 17.08
C ALA A 295 -0.44 7.62 17.89
N SER A 296 -0.73 6.54 17.19
CA SER A 296 -0.81 5.20 17.76
C SER A 296 0.61 4.70 18.07
N PHE A 297 0.74 3.83 19.08
CA PHE A 297 2.03 3.31 19.53
C PHE A 297 2.10 1.79 19.37
N VAL A 298 3.21 1.30 18.81
CA VAL A 298 3.51 -0.13 18.67
C VAL A 298 4.81 -0.44 19.41
N ASP A 299 4.73 -1.35 20.38
CA ASP A 299 5.90 -1.85 21.11
C ASP A 299 6.63 -2.92 20.29
N LYS A 300 7.88 -2.64 19.89
CA LYS A 300 8.72 -3.57 19.12
C LYS A 300 9.11 -4.83 19.91
N ASN A 301 9.06 -4.78 21.24
CA ASN A 301 9.36 -5.94 22.10
C ASN A 301 8.13 -6.83 22.34
N SER A 302 6.94 -6.40 21.91
CA SER A 302 5.70 -7.18 22.04
C SER A 302 5.76 -8.42 21.16
N LYS A 303 5.44 -9.59 21.73
CA LYS A 303 5.22 -10.82 20.96
C LYS A 303 4.04 -10.70 19.98
N LYS A 304 3.15 -9.72 20.19
CA LYS A 304 1.99 -9.42 19.35
C LYS A 304 2.21 -8.23 18.42
N MET A 305 3.42 -7.66 18.36
CA MET A 305 3.71 -6.45 17.57
C MET A 305 3.15 -6.48 16.13
N ASN A 306 3.27 -7.60 15.42
CA ASN A 306 2.75 -7.72 14.05
C ASN A 306 1.22 -7.68 13.99
N ILE A 307 0.54 -8.20 15.01
CA ILE A 307 -0.92 -8.16 15.16
C ILE A 307 -1.34 -6.73 15.52
N ASP A 308 -0.70 -6.15 16.54
CA ASP A 308 -0.98 -4.79 17.01
C ASP A 308 -0.79 -3.77 15.87
N LEU A 309 0.30 -3.85 15.11
CA LEU A 309 0.54 -3.00 13.94
C LEU A 309 -0.55 -3.18 12.89
N ARG A 310 -0.96 -4.42 12.59
CA ARG A 310 -2.01 -4.69 11.61
C ARG A 310 -3.35 -4.09 12.04
N GLU A 311 -3.72 -4.25 13.31
CA GLU A 311 -4.97 -3.70 13.85
C GLU A 311 -4.97 -2.17 13.78
N ILE A 312 -3.88 -1.53 14.20
CA ILE A 312 -3.75 -0.07 14.14
C ILE A 312 -3.77 0.44 12.69
N VAL A 313 -3.02 -0.21 11.77
CA VAL A 313 -3.06 0.16 10.34
C VAL A 313 -4.47 -0.03 9.79
N SER A 314 -5.18 -1.09 10.18
CA SER A 314 -6.57 -1.30 9.76
C SER A 314 -7.47 -0.14 10.18
N ASP A 315 -7.46 0.18 11.47
CA ASP A 315 -8.35 1.17 12.08
C ASP A 315 -8.03 2.60 11.64
N ASP A 316 -6.74 2.97 11.62
CA ASP A 316 -6.34 4.36 11.42
C ASP A 316 -6.27 4.74 9.93
N PHE A 317 -5.84 3.81 9.06
CA PHE A 317 -5.61 4.10 7.64
C PHE A 317 -6.88 3.92 6.80
N GLY A 318 -8.00 3.53 7.43
CA GLY A 318 -9.30 3.39 6.79
C GLY A 318 -9.46 2.12 5.96
N PHE A 319 -8.71 1.06 6.28
CA PHE A 319 -8.97 -0.28 5.73
C PHE A 319 -10.15 -0.92 6.45
N GLY A 320 -10.70 -2.02 5.91
CA GLY A 320 -11.87 -2.67 6.50
C GLY A 320 -13.16 -1.87 6.36
N ASP A 321 -14.13 -2.19 7.22
CA ASP A 321 -15.41 -1.49 7.29
C ASP A 321 -15.24 -0.09 7.86
N PHE A 322 -16.08 0.84 7.42
CA PHE A 322 -16.17 2.14 8.08
C PHE A 322 -17.03 2.03 9.33
N ILE A 323 -16.43 2.32 10.48
CA ILE A 323 -17.12 2.31 11.77
C ILE A 323 -17.38 3.75 12.20
N PHE A 324 -18.64 4.15 12.21
CA PHE A 324 -19.08 5.38 12.89
C PHE A 324 -19.00 5.14 14.40
N ARG A 325 -18.32 6.03 15.12
CA ARG A 325 -18.11 5.93 16.57
C ARG A 325 -18.70 7.13 17.28
N ASN A 326 -19.14 6.92 18.51
CA ASN A 326 -19.43 8.00 19.43
C ASN A 326 -18.10 8.66 19.83
N PRO A 327 -17.94 10.00 19.70
CA PRO A 327 -16.68 10.66 20.05
C PRO A 327 -16.31 10.57 21.54
N ASP A 328 -17.29 10.45 22.42
CA ASP A 328 -17.09 10.46 23.87
C ASP A 328 -16.80 9.04 24.41
N THR A 329 -17.51 8.03 23.91
CA THR A 329 -17.39 6.64 24.40
C THR A 329 -16.57 5.73 23.48
N LEU A 330 -16.31 6.15 22.24
CA LEU A 330 -15.70 5.35 21.16
C LEU A 330 -16.50 4.10 20.74
N GLU A 331 -17.70 3.91 21.30
CA GLU A 331 -18.59 2.81 20.96
C GLU A 331 -19.07 2.89 19.51
N GLU A 332 -19.29 1.71 18.92
CA GLU A 332 -19.80 1.56 17.56
C GLU A 332 -21.25 2.06 17.47
N VAL A 333 -21.47 3.06 16.63
CA VAL A 333 -22.78 3.63 16.32
C VAL A 333 -23.38 2.96 15.09
N ALA A 334 -22.55 2.74 14.07
CA ALA A 334 -22.91 2.02 12.86
C ALA A 334 -21.66 1.50 12.16
N ARG A 335 -21.81 0.37 11.46
CA ARG A 335 -20.78 -0.22 10.61
C ARG A 335 -21.24 -0.26 9.16
N VAL A 336 -20.33 0.08 8.27
CA VAL A 336 -20.58 0.24 6.84
C VAL A 336 -19.53 -0.52 6.05
N HIS A 337 -19.98 -1.55 5.34
CA HIS A 337 -19.10 -2.42 4.57
C HIS A 337 -18.85 -1.89 3.16
N ASN A 338 -19.79 -1.13 2.59
CA ASN A 338 -19.76 -0.68 1.19
C ASN A 338 -20.49 0.66 1.00
N LEU A 339 -20.40 1.24 -0.22
CA LEU A 339 -21.05 2.52 -0.55
C LEU A 339 -22.57 2.51 -0.42
N LYS A 340 -23.22 1.36 -0.66
CA LYS A 340 -24.68 1.24 -0.57
C LYS A 340 -25.14 1.35 0.89
N GLU A 341 -24.41 0.71 1.80
CA GLU A 341 -24.66 0.86 3.23
C GLU A 341 -24.38 2.27 3.73
N LEU A 342 -23.29 2.90 3.28
CA LEU A 342 -22.97 4.29 3.65
C LEU A 342 -24.13 5.21 3.26
N GLN A 343 -24.64 5.05 2.04
CA GLN A 343 -25.77 5.81 1.52
C GLN A 343 -27.05 5.60 2.36
N ASN A 344 -27.30 4.38 2.84
CA ASN A 344 -28.50 4.07 3.63
C ASN A 344 -28.45 4.66 5.05
N VAL A 345 -27.28 4.67 5.68
CA VAL A 345 -27.16 5.05 7.10
C VAL A 345 -26.82 6.51 7.33
N ILE A 346 -26.25 7.22 6.33
CA ILE A 346 -25.66 8.57 6.52
C ILE A 346 -26.62 9.60 7.16
N PHE A 347 -27.93 9.50 6.88
CA PHE A 347 -28.94 10.38 7.47
C PHE A 347 -29.35 9.99 8.89
N ALA A 348 -29.15 8.74 9.29
CA ALA A 348 -29.45 8.22 10.62
C ALA A 348 -28.29 8.40 11.61
N ILE A 349 -27.06 8.61 11.13
CA ILE A 349 -25.89 8.81 11.99
C ILE A 349 -26.10 10.07 12.88
N PRO A 350 -25.94 9.97 14.22
CA PRO A 350 -25.98 11.10 15.14
C PRO A 350 -25.04 12.24 14.73
N LYS A 351 -25.43 13.48 15.06
CA LYS A 351 -24.68 14.68 14.65
C LYS A 351 -23.25 14.67 15.18
N GLU A 352 -23.07 14.27 16.43
CA GLU A 352 -21.82 14.27 17.18
C GLU A 352 -20.85 13.26 16.55
N SER A 353 -21.33 12.06 16.25
CA SER A 353 -20.57 11.03 15.53
C SER A 353 -20.20 11.51 14.12
N LEU A 354 -21.16 12.02 13.35
CA LEU A 354 -20.87 12.47 11.99
C LEU A 354 -19.84 13.61 11.97
N LEU A 355 -19.97 14.58 12.88
CA LEU A 355 -19.02 15.68 13.02
C LEU A 355 -17.62 15.17 13.38
N TYR A 356 -17.52 14.19 14.29
CA TYR A 356 -16.25 13.57 14.65
C TYR A 356 -15.52 12.98 13.43
N HIS A 357 -16.24 12.25 12.57
CA HIS A 357 -15.66 11.62 11.38
C HIS A 357 -15.34 12.60 10.25
N ILE A 358 -16.19 13.59 10.01
CA ILE A 358 -15.97 14.61 8.96
C ILE A 358 -14.81 15.52 9.32
N SER A 359 -14.76 15.99 10.57
CA SER A 359 -13.68 16.88 11.02
C SER A 359 -12.31 16.23 10.93
N ARG A 360 -12.21 14.91 10.81
CA ARG A 360 -10.96 14.15 10.74
C ARG A 360 -10.70 13.48 9.40
N ASN A 361 -11.46 13.85 8.35
CA ASN A 361 -11.33 13.28 7.00
C ASN A 361 -11.48 11.74 6.94
N HIS A 362 -12.18 11.12 7.91
CA HIS A 362 -12.31 9.67 7.98
C HIS A 362 -13.01 9.10 6.74
N VAL A 363 -14.07 9.76 6.28
CA VAL A 363 -14.85 9.30 5.10
C VAL A 363 -13.99 9.33 3.84
N SER A 364 -13.27 10.43 3.56
CA SER A 364 -12.39 10.51 2.39
C SER A 364 -11.24 9.50 2.48
N ARG A 365 -10.66 9.28 3.67
CA ARG A 365 -9.59 8.30 3.86
C ARG A 365 -10.06 6.87 3.56
N TRP A 366 -11.24 6.50 4.05
CA TRP A 366 -11.85 5.21 3.76
C TRP A 366 -12.18 5.00 2.28
N LEU A 367 -12.51 6.07 1.55
CA LEU A 367 -12.68 5.99 0.10
C LEU A 367 -11.32 5.84 -0.62
N TYR A 368 -10.28 6.54 -0.17
CA TYR A 368 -8.93 6.44 -0.72
C TYR A 368 -8.32 5.05 -0.54
N SER A 369 -8.46 4.43 0.64
CA SER A 369 -7.95 3.07 0.91
C SER A 369 -8.57 2.02 -0.03
N ARG A 370 -9.78 2.30 -0.55
CA ARG A 370 -10.56 1.46 -1.48
C ARG A 370 -10.42 1.87 -2.95
N ALA A 371 -9.45 2.73 -3.25
CA ALA A 371 -9.20 3.29 -4.58
C ALA A 371 -10.41 4.00 -5.20
N MET A 372 -11.28 4.61 -4.38
CA MET A 372 -12.42 5.41 -4.84
C MET A 372 -12.02 6.88 -4.93
N PHE A 373 -11.08 7.20 -5.82
CA PHE A 373 -10.43 8.52 -5.87
C PHE A 373 -11.38 9.70 -6.13
N PRO A 374 -12.29 9.67 -7.13
CA PRO A 374 -13.12 10.83 -7.43
C PRO A 374 -13.98 11.33 -6.26
N PRO A 375 -14.75 10.48 -5.54
CA PRO A 375 -15.49 10.93 -4.38
C PRO A 375 -14.56 11.24 -3.19
N ALA A 376 -13.41 10.57 -3.04
CA ALA A 376 -12.46 10.85 -1.97
C ALA A 376 -11.85 12.26 -2.10
N GLU A 377 -11.35 12.62 -3.28
CA GLU A 377 -10.77 13.93 -3.58
C GLU A 377 -11.78 15.06 -3.39
N PHE A 378 -13.00 14.85 -3.87
CA PHE A 378 -14.07 15.83 -3.69
C PHE A 378 -14.40 16.04 -2.21
N LEU A 379 -14.58 14.97 -1.44
CA LEU A 379 -14.95 15.08 -0.03
C LEU A 379 -13.81 15.63 0.84
N LYS A 380 -12.55 15.33 0.51
CA LYS A 380 -11.38 15.87 1.22
C LYS A 380 -11.33 17.40 1.23
N GLN A 381 -11.87 18.06 0.19
CA GLN A 381 -11.91 19.52 0.07
C GLN A 381 -13.06 20.19 0.85
N ILE A 382 -13.93 19.40 1.48
CA ILE A 382 -15.10 19.89 2.21
C ILE A 382 -14.84 19.64 3.68
N THR A 383 -14.12 20.57 4.29
CA THR A 383 -13.81 20.52 5.71
C THR A 383 -14.92 21.19 6.53
N TRP A 384 -14.98 20.85 7.82
CA TRP A 384 -15.91 21.47 8.76
C TRP A 384 -15.73 22.99 8.82
N GLU A 385 -14.49 23.48 8.76
CA GLU A 385 -14.17 24.92 8.77
C GLU A 385 -14.74 25.63 7.54
N SER A 386 -14.79 24.94 6.39
CA SER A 386 -15.33 25.49 5.14
C SER A 386 -16.86 25.49 5.08
N LEU A 387 -17.54 24.63 5.86
CA LEU A 387 -18.99 24.44 5.82
C LEU A 387 -19.52 23.93 7.17
N GLN A 388 -19.88 24.81 8.10
CA GLN A 388 -20.37 24.40 9.42
C GLN A 388 -21.87 24.00 9.44
N ASP A 389 -22.26 23.08 8.57
CA ASP A 389 -23.63 22.55 8.47
C ASP A 389 -23.59 21.03 8.30
N ILE A 390 -24.03 20.31 9.34
CA ILE A 390 -23.98 18.84 9.36
C ILE A 390 -24.95 18.22 8.35
N ASP A 391 -26.13 18.82 8.15
CA ASP A 391 -27.11 18.30 7.20
C ASP A 391 -26.68 18.56 5.76
N ALA A 392 -25.95 19.66 5.52
CA ALA A 392 -25.28 19.87 4.25
C ALA A 392 -24.24 18.78 3.98
N HIS A 393 -23.43 18.41 4.96
CA HIS A 393 -22.48 17.31 4.79
C HIS A 393 -23.14 15.97 4.50
N ARG A 394 -24.21 15.60 5.22
CA ARG A 394 -25.00 14.39 4.94
C ARG A 394 -25.43 14.33 3.48
N ARG A 395 -26.02 15.43 2.99
CA ARG A 395 -26.47 15.57 1.60
C ARG A 395 -25.30 15.49 0.62
N ILE A 396 -24.19 16.18 0.91
CA ILE A 396 -23.00 16.20 0.05
C ILE A 396 -22.39 14.80 -0.08
N ILE A 397 -22.20 14.08 1.03
CA ILE A 397 -21.69 12.71 1.06
C ILE A 397 -22.63 11.79 0.28
N PHE A 398 -23.94 11.86 0.56
CA PHE A 398 -24.94 11.07 -0.14
C PHE A 398 -24.91 11.30 -1.65
N GLU A 399 -24.95 12.56 -2.09
CA GLU A 399 -24.96 12.92 -3.51
C GLU A 399 -23.64 12.53 -4.21
N ALA A 400 -22.49 12.69 -3.54
CA ALA A 400 -21.21 12.25 -4.07
C ALA A 400 -21.21 10.73 -4.32
N ILE A 401 -21.74 9.94 -3.38
CA ILE A 401 -21.86 8.49 -3.55
C ILE A 401 -22.82 8.15 -4.70
N VAL A 402 -23.99 8.81 -4.78
CA VAL A 402 -24.96 8.58 -5.86
C VAL A 402 -24.34 8.88 -7.23
N LYS A 403 -23.67 10.03 -7.39
CA LYS A 403 -23.05 10.39 -8.67
C LYS A 403 -21.93 9.41 -9.03
N TYR A 404 -21.12 8.99 -8.07
CA TYR A 404 -20.06 8.01 -8.31
C TYR A 404 -20.62 6.64 -8.75
N ARG A 405 -21.65 6.13 -8.07
CA ARG A 405 -22.28 4.85 -8.43
C ARG A 405 -22.95 4.92 -9.81
N LYS A 406 -23.67 6.00 -10.12
CA LYS A 406 -24.25 6.22 -11.45
C LYS A 406 -23.18 6.24 -12.55
N MET A 407 -22.08 6.96 -12.34
CA MET A 407 -20.94 6.98 -13.27
C MET A 407 -20.37 5.58 -13.51
N LYS A 408 -20.18 4.78 -12.45
CA LYS A 408 -19.62 3.42 -12.57
C LYS A 408 -20.56 2.41 -13.24
N ASN A 409 -21.87 2.61 -13.14
CA ASN A 409 -22.87 1.74 -13.74
C ASN A 409 -23.25 2.14 -15.19
N GLN A 410 -22.75 3.28 -15.69
CA GLN A 410 -22.95 3.68 -17.08
C GLN A 410 -22.08 2.83 -18.01
N GLY A 411 -22.73 2.17 -18.98
CA GLY A 411 -22.04 1.41 -20.04
C GLY A 411 -21.46 0.04 -19.63
N VAL A 412 -21.73 -0.44 -18.41
CA VAL A 412 -21.24 -1.73 -17.92
C VAL A 412 -22.39 -2.74 -17.80
N VAL A 413 -22.24 -3.91 -18.41
CA VAL A 413 -23.13 -5.06 -18.17
C VAL A 413 -22.72 -5.73 -16.88
N ALA A 414 -23.49 -5.55 -15.82
CA ALA A 414 -23.22 -6.17 -14.52
C ALA A 414 -23.60 -7.66 -14.54
N VAL A 415 -22.88 -8.52 -13.81
CA VAL A 415 -23.38 -9.88 -13.53
C VAL A 415 -24.40 -9.78 -12.40
N PHE A 416 -25.61 -10.30 -12.61
CA PHE A 416 -26.66 -10.20 -11.60
C PHE A 416 -26.34 -11.07 -10.38
N GLN A 417 -26.23 -10.43 -9.21
CA GLN A 417 -26.17 -11.08 -7.91
C GLN A 417 -27.14 -10.35 -6.98
N ARG A 418 -28.04 -11.10 -6.32
CA ARG A 418 -29.19 -10.53 -5.58
C ARG A 418 -28.77 -9.60 -4.43
N ASP A 419 -27.66 -9.91 -3.78
CA ASP A 419 -27.02 -9.17 -2.70
C ASP A 419 -26.22 -7.95 -3.20
N ARG A 420 -25.57 -8.06 -4.38
CA ARG A 420 -24.76 -6.97 -4.98
C ARG A 420 -25.53 -6.09 -5.96
N PHE A 421 -26.81 -6.33 -6.13
CA PHE A 421 -27.64 -5.59 -7.06
C PHE A 421 -27.67 -4.09 -6.73
N ASP A 422 -27.30 -3.28 -7.71
CA ASP A 422 -27.37 -1.82 -7.68
C ASP A 422 -28.58 -1.37 -8.52
N ARG A 423 -29.45 -0.55 -7.92
CA ARG A 423 -30.62 0.03 -8.59
C ARG A 423 -30.24 1.03 -9.68
N TYR A 424 -28.98 1.44 -9.75
CA TYR A 424 -28.47 2.31 -10.81
C TYR A 424 -27.84 1.54 -11.99
N SER A 425 -27.88 0.21 -11.99
CA SER A 425 -27.39 -0.62 -13.10
C SER A 425 -28.38 -0.64 -14.26
N ASN A 426 -27.95 -0.19 -15.43
CA ASN A 426 -28.79 -0.16 -16.63
C ASN A 426 -28.93 -1.55 -17.29
N PHE A 427 -27.94 -2.43 -17.08
CA PHE A 427 -27.86 -3.75 -17.70
C PHE A 427 -27.38 -4.78 -16.69
N ALA A 428 -28.10 -5.90 -16.56
CA ALA A 428 -27.59 -7.05 -15.84
C ALA A 428 -27.73 -8.33 -16.66
N ARG A 429 -26.74 -9.20 -16.51
CA ARG A 429 -26.64 -10.49 -17.19
C ARG A 429 -26.86 -11.62 -16.19
N ILE A 430 -27.63 -12.62 -16.60
CA ILE A 430 -27.95 -13.82 -15.83
C ILE A 430 -27.37 -15.02 -16.59
N GLY A 431 -26.13 -15.44 -16.28
CA GLY A 431 -25.49 -16.63 -16.89
C GLY A 431 -24.11 -16.39 -17.54
N GLU A 432 -23.38 -17.46 -17.85
CA GLU A 432 -22.01 -17.45 -18.40
C GLU A 432 -21.92 -17.43 -19.96
N GLY A 433 -23.04 -17.46 -20.69
CA GLY A 433 -23.10 -17.45 -22.17
C GLY A 433 -22.72 -16.13 -22.89
N SER A 434 -22.39 -16.17 -24.18
CA SER A 434 -21.98 -14.98 -24.97
C SER A 434 -23.08 -13.89 -25.05
N LEU A 435 -22.67 -12.61 -25.18
CA LEU A 435 -23.55 -11.45 -25.41
C LEU A 435 -24.25 -11.57 -26.78
N GLY A 436 -25.31 -12.39 -26.85
CA GLY A 436 -26.04 -12.66 -28.08
C GLY A 436 -27.16 -13.69 -27.91
N GLU A 437 -27.07 -14.56 -26.89
CA GLU A 437 -28.13 -15.50 -26.54
C GLU A 437 -28.84 -15.00 -25.28
N LYS A 438 -30.12 -14.59 -25.41
CA LYS A 438 -31.24 -14.49 -24.43
C LYS A 438 -31.00 -14.17 -22.93
N ASP A 439 -29.82 -13.77 -22.48
CA ASP A 439 -29.43 -13.77 -21.06
C ASP A 439 -29.13 -12.37 -20.49
N VAL A 440 -29.43 -11.31 -21.25
CA VAL A 440 -29.32 -9.90 -20.79
C VAL A 440 -30.72 -9.37 -20.53
N VAL A 441 -30.99 -8.98 -19.29
CA VAL A 441 -32.29 -8.43 -18.88
C VAL A 441 -32.16 -6.92 -18.73
N TRP A 442 -33.09 -6.19 -19.34
CA TRP A 442 -33.26 -4.75 -19.09
C TRP A 442 -33.84 -4.54 -17.70
N LEU A 443 -33.14 -3.77 -16.89
CA LEU A 443 -33.62 -3.35 -15.58
C LEU A 443 -34.07 -1.90 -15.74
N LEU A 444 -35.39 -1.70 -15.75
CA LEU A 444 -36.02 -0.38 -15.78
C LEU A 444 -35.88 0.33 -14.43
#